data_AF-A0A956X1Y8-F1
#
_entry.id   AF-A0A956X1Y8-F1
#
_cell.length_a   1.000
_cell.length_b   1.000
_cell.length_c   1.000
_cell.angle_alpha   90.00
_cell.angle_beta   90.00
_cell.angle_gamma   90.00
#
_symmetry.space_group_name_H-M   'P 1'
#
loop_
_entity.id
_entity.type
_entity.pdbx_description
1 polymer ?
#
loop_
_entity_poly.entity_id
_entity_poly.type
_entity_poly.pdbx_seq_one_letter_code
_entity_poly.pdbx_strand_id
1 'polypeptide(L)' 'WTLQTGDDGETYHFPAGFVLMSDGEVRVHTSPGATSSSAGDIVWPTAQAIGAETEKVSLVDADGNAVSSFEYEAITS' A
#
# COMPACT_ATOMS: atom_id res chain seq x y z
N TRP A 1 -11.65 -0.73 -0.55
CA TRP A 1 -10.32 -0.48 0.02
C TRP A 1 -9.27 -0.87 -0.98
N THR A 2 -8.47 0.09 -1.40
CA THR A 2 -7.30 -0.12 -2.22
C THR A 2 -6.13 0.72 -1.72
N LEU A 3 -4.91 0.29 -2.00
CA LEU A 3 -3.74 1.18 -1.99
C LEU A 3 -3.47 1.60 -3.42
N GLN A 4 -3.24 2.89 -3.66
CA GLN A 4 -2.94 3.42 -4.99
C GLN A 4 -1.65 4.24 -4.93
N THR A 5 -0.74 4.01 -5.88
CA THR A 5 0.44 4.86 -6.04
C THR A 5 0.19 5.96 -7.06
N GLY A 6 0.50 7.21 -6.71
CA GLY A 6 0.27 8.38 -7.55
C GLY A 6 -1.16 8.50 -8.12
N ASP A 7 -1.32 9.39 -9.11
CA ASP A 7 -2.61 9.53 -9.82
C ASP A 7 -2.78 8.47 -10.93
N ASP A 8 -1.66 7.98 -11.51
CA ASP A 8 -1.63 7.02 -12.64
C ASP A 8 -0.87 5.72 -12.33
N GLY A 9 -0.57 5.44 -11.06
CA GLY A 9 0.29 4.31 -10.68
C GLY A 9 -0.45 3.01 -10.37
N GLU A 10 0.23 2.10 -9.69
CA GLU A 10 -0.28 0.75 -9.43
C GLU A 10 -1.36 0.76 -8.33
N THR A 11 -2.29 -0.18 -8.43
CA THR A 11 -3.37 -0.34 -7.44
C THR A 11 -3.36 -1.73 -6.82
N TYR A 12 -3.34 -1.78 -5.49
CA TYR A 12 -3.56 -2.99 -4.70
C TYR A 12 -5.01 -3.08 -4.25
N HIS A 13 -5.63 -4.23 -4.46
CA HIS A 13 -6.94 -4.52 -3.91
C HIS A 13 -6.82 -5.40 -2.67
N PHE A 14 -7.31 -4.90 -1.54
CA PHE A 14 -7.43 -5.74 -0.35
C PHE A 14 -8.36 -6.94 -0.64
N PRO A 15 -8.07 -8.13 -0.11
CA PRO A 15 -8.88 -9.31 -0.35
C PRO A 15 -10.35 -9.10 0.03
N ALA A 16 -11.26 -9.73 -0.71
CA ALA A 16 -12.67 -9.71 -0.34
C ALA A 16 -12.87 -10.28 1.08
N GLY A 17 -13.62 -9.56 1.91
CA GLY A 17 -13.83 -9.93 3.32
C GLY A 17 -12.66 -9.59 4.25
N PHE A 18 -11.62 -8.91 3.77
CA PHE A 18 -10.60 -8.34 4.65
C PHE A 18 -11.24 -7.33 5.61
N VAL A 19 -10.99 -7.53 6.91
CA VAL A 19 -11.44 -6.66 7.99
C VAL A 19 -10.23 -6.28 8.81
N LEU A 20 -9.99 -4.97 8.92
CA LEU A 20 -9.05 -4.42 9.89
C LEU A 20 -9.85 -3.99 11.12
N MET A 21 -9.57 -4.62 12.26
CA MET A 21 -10.23 -4.27 13.52
C MET A 21 -9.80 -2.87 13.98
N SER A 22 -10.58 -2.25 14.87
CA SER A 22 -10.13 -1.04 15.57
C SER A 22 -8.79 -1.31 16.25
N ASP A 23 -7.85 -0.38 16.13
CA ASP A 23 -6.46 -0.48 16.60
C ASP A 23 -5.62 -1.58 15.93
N GLY A 24 -6.13 -2.24 14.90
CA GLY A 24 -5.39 -3.19 14.09
C GLY A 24 -4.37 -2.52 13.18
N GLU A 25 -3.23 -3.19 12.98
CA GLU A 25 -2.22 -2.80 11.99
C GLU A 25 -2.13 -3.90 10.92
N VAL A 26 -2.00 -3.49 9.66
CA VAL A 26 -1.68 -4.38 8.55
C VAL A 26 -0.45 -3.84 7.83
N ARG A 27 0.50 -4.72 7.52
CA ARG A 27 1.69 -4.39 6.74
C ARG A 27 1.57 -4.99 5.35
N VAL A 28 1.80 -4.15 4.34
CA VAL A 28 1.81 -4.57 2.93
C VAL A 28 3.24 -4.49 2.44
N HIS A 29 3.82 -5.64 2.10
CA HIS A 29 5.19 -5.74 1.59
C HIS A 29 5.19 -5.59 0.07
N THR A 30 5.90 -4.57 -0.42
CA THR A 30 5.95 -4.16 -1.83
C THR A 30 7.37 -4.28 -2.37
N SER A 31 7.69 -5.37 -3.05
CA SER A 31 8.93 -5.50 -3.83
C SER A 31 8.88 -6.74 -4.75
N PRO A 32 9.71 -6.77 -5.80
CA PRO A 32 9.92 -7.99 -6.57
C PRO A 32 10.43 -9.12 -5.66
N GLY A 33 9.64 -10.17 -5.52
CA GLY A 33 9.97 -11.30 -4.63
C GLY A 33 9.69 -11.05 -3.16
N ALA A 34 8.87 -10.04 -2.82
CA ALA A 34 8.36 -9.87 -1.47
C ALA A 34 7.73 -11.18 -0.97
N THR A 35 8.12 -11.59 0.23
CA THR A 35 7.54 -12.73 0.93
C THR A 35 7.14 -12.28 2.33
N SER A 36 6.05 -12.86 2.84
CA SER A 36 5.59 -12.63 4.20
C SER A 36 5.72 -13.93 4.99
N SER A 37 6.26 -13.84 6.20
CA SER A 37 6.36 -14.96 7.15
C SER A 37 5.38 -14.85 8.32
N SER A 38 4.59 -13.78 8.39
CA SER A 38 3.68 -13.47 9.50
C SER A 38 2.23 -13.51 9.07
N ALA A 39 1.37 -14.13 9.89
CA ALA A 39 -0.05 -14.37 9.58
C ALA A 39 -0.94 -13.09 9.46
N GLY A 40 -0.38 -11.89 9.59
CA GLY A 40 -1.08 -10.61 9.39
C GLY A 40 -0.48 -9.73 8.30
N ASP A 41 0.58 -10.20 7.65
CA ASP A 41 1.32 -9.44 6.65
C ASP A 41 0.86 -9.83 5.26
N ILE A 42 0.53 -8.82 4.46
CA ILE A 42 0.08 -8.96 3.07
C ILE A 42 1.27 -8.74 2.14
N VAL A 43 1.30 -9.49 1.05
CA VAL A 43 2.25 -9.27 -0.04
C VAL A 43 1.53 -8.62 -1.20
N TRP A 44 2.06 -7.49 -1.66
CA TRP A 44 1.67 -6.87 -2.93
C TRP A 44 2.81 -7.12 -3.92
N PRO A 45 2.66 -8.11 -4.83
CA PRO A 45 3.68 -8.41 -5.82
C PRO A 45 3.67 -7.32 -6.89
N THR A 46 4.62 -6.42 -6.81
CA THR A 46 4.82 -5.30 -7.74
C THR A 46 6.09 -5.50 -8.54
N ALA A 47 6.15 -4.92 -9.73
CA ALA A 47 7.35 -4.98 -10.57
C ALA A 47 8.49 -4.11 -10.01
N GLN A 48 8.17 -3.12 -9.18
CA GLN A 48 9.10 -2.22 -8.51
C GLN A 48 8.69 -2.04 -7.04
N ALA A 49 9.65 -1.72 -6.17
CA ALA A 49 9.32 -1.41 -4.79
C ALA A 49 8.54 -0.09 -4.72
N ILE A 50 7.35 -0.12 -4.12
CA ILE A 50 6.53 1.07 -3.90
C ILE A 50 7.06 1.84 -2.70
N GLY A 51 7.05 3.17 -2.79
CA GLY A 51 7.48 4.06 -1.70
C GLY A 51 8.99 4.28 -1.65
N ALA A 52 9.70 3.95 -2.72
CA ALA A 52 11.04 4.44 -3.00
C ALA A 52 10.93 5.69 -3.89
N GLU A 53 11.75 6.72 -3.64
CA GLU A 53 11.91 7.90 -4.52
C GLU A 53 10.59 8.67 -4.84
N THR A 54 10.21 9.63 -4.00
CA THR A 54 9.16 10.65 -4.31
C THR A 54 7.75 10.11 -4.63
N GLU A 55 7.43 8.89 -4.18
CA GLU A 55 6.14 8.27 -4.50
C GLU A 55 5.10 8.48 -3.39
N LYS A 56 3.93 9.00 -3.78
CA LYS A 56 2.75 9.10 -2.93
C LYS A 56 1.93 7.82 -2.99
N VAL A 57 1.56 7.30 -1.83
CA VAL A 57 0.64 6.16 -1.68
C VAL A 57 -0.62 6.63 -0.95
N SER A 58 -1.78 6.33 -1.51
CA SER A 58 -3.08 6.70 -0.95
C SER A 58 -3.89 5.45 -0.58
N LEU A 59 -4.55 5.49 0.58
CA LEU A 59 -5.60 4.54 0.95
C LEU A 59 -6.93 5.07 0.43
N VAL A 60 -7.60 4.26 -0.39
CA VAL A 60 -8.84 4.65 -1.08
C VAL A 60 -9.98 3.74 -0.63
N ASP A 61 -11.15 4.33 -0.35
CA ASP A 61 -12.35 3.60 0.05
C ASP A 61 -13.02 2.84 -1.12
N ALA A 62 -14.22 2.30 -0.92
CA ALA A 62 -14.94 1.56 -1.96
C ALA A 62 -15.58 2.48 -3.03
N ASP A 63 -15.80 3.75 -2.71
CA ASP A 63 -16.41 4.74 -3.58
C ASP A 63 -15.37 5.51 -4.42
N GLY A 64 -14.07 5.24 -4.18
CA GLY A 64 -12.96 5.86 -4.88
C GLY A 64 -12.42 7.12 -4.20
N ASN A 65 -12.80 7.40 -2.95
CA ASN A 65 -12.29 8.55 -2.22
C ASN A 65 -10.98 8.19 -1.49
N ALA A 66 -9.95 9.02 -1.65
CA ALA A 66 -8.74 8.92 -0.84
C ALA A 66 -9.05 9.34 0.61
N VAL A 67 -8.90 8.42 1.56
CA VAL A 67 -9.14 8.67 2.99
C VAL A 67 -7.86 9.02 3.75
N SER A 68 -6.70 8.63 3.21
CA SER A 68 -5.39 8.94 3.76
C SER A 68 -4.34 8.84 2.68
N SER A 69 -3.25 9.58 2.80
CA SER A 69 -2.11 9.48 1.90
C SER A 69 -0.80 9.74 2.62
N PHE A 70 0.25 9.05 2.17
CA PHE A 70 1.61 9.26 2.62
C PHE A 70 2.51 9.45 1.40
N GLU A 71 3.44 10.39 1.47
CA GLU A 71 4.40 10.67 0.41
C GLU A 71 5.80 10.64 1.01
N TYR A 72 6.69 9.87 0.39
CA TYR A 72 8.07 9.81 0.81
C TYR A 72 8.90 10.83 0.03
N GLU A 73 9.25 11.95 0.68
CA GLU A 73 10.23 12.89 0.13
C GLU A 73 11.65 12.46 0.50
N ALA A 74 12.45 12.06 -0.49
CA ALA A 74 13.86 11.79 -0.26
C ALA A 74 14.58 13.11 0.12
N ILE A 75 15.17 13.16 1.32
CA ILE A 75 16.00 14.29 1.73
C ILE A 75 17.27 14.25 0.89
N THR A 76 17.34 15.09 -0.14
CA THR A 76 18.58 15.33 -0.89
C THR A 76 19.47 16.26 -0.04
N SER A 77 20.63 15.76 0.39
CA SER A 77 21.70 16.54 1.04
C SER A 77 22.77 16.95 0.03
#